data_AF-A0A0N0V2C5-F1
#
_entry.id   AF-A0A0N0V2C5-F1
#
_cell.length_a   1.000
_cell.length_b   1.000
_cell.length_c   1.000
_cell.angle_alpha   90.00
_cell.angle_beta   90.00
_cell.angle_gamma   90.00
#
_symmetry.space_group_name_H-M   'P 1'
#
loop_
_entity.id
_entity.type
_entity.pdbx_description
1 polymer ?
#
loop_
_entity_poly.entity_id
_entity_poly.type
_entity_poly.pdbx_seq_one_letter_code
_entity_poly.pdbx_strand_id
1 'polypeptide(L)'
;MLWLLIRNGTLDKGATLYWDEPEANLNPSLMPVVVEVLLALERIGVQIFIATHSYVIIKEFELQRDTHSMCFFTFYKDDNDSVQLNKSQVYHNLIPNKISDAFTRIYDLEIEQAMENK
;
A
#
# COMPACT_ATOMS: atom_id res chain seq x y z
N MET A 1 -12.82 -13.82 0.96
CA MET A 1 -13.41 -12.95 2.00
C MET A 1 -14.05 -11.70 1.40
N LEU A 2 -13.31 -10.83 0.70
CA LEU A 2 -13.83 -9.58 0.13
C LEU A 2 -15.16 -9.76 -0.64
N TRP A 3 -15.22 -10.75 -1.52
CA TRP A 3 -16.43 -11.06 -2.29
C TRP A 3 -17.67 -11.39 -1.43
N LEU A 4 -17.50 -12.03 -0.27
CA LEU A 4 -18.60 -12.31 0.66
C LEU A 4 -19.15 -11.01 1.27
N LEU A 5 -18.26 -10.08 1.63
CA LEU A 5 -18.63 -8.79 2.22
C LEU A 5 -19.36 -7.89 1.23
N ILE A 6 -18.92 -7.92 -0.04
CA ILE A 6 -19.60 -7.23 -1.14
C ILE A 6 -20.99 -7.84 -1.35
N ARG A 7 -21.08 -9.17 -1.46
CA ARG A 7 -22.36 -9.86 -1.71
C ARG A 7 -23.37 -9.62 -0.59
N ASN A 8 -22.92 -9.55 0.65
CA ASN A 8 -23.81 -9.42 1.81
C ASN A 8 -24.20 -7.96 2.10
N GLY A 9 -23.83 -7.00 1.23
CA GLY A 9 -24.14 -5.58 1.41
C GLY A 9 -23.42 -4.91 2.58
N THR A 10 -22.39 -5.57 3.13
CA THR A 10 -21.62 -5.03 4.27
C THR A 10 -20.66 -3.93 3.81
N LEU A 11 -20.21 -3.99 2.55
CA LEU A 11 -19.39 -2.97 1.91
C LEU A 11 -20.26 -2.14 0.94
N ASP A 12 -21.20 -1.40 1.50
CA ASP A 12 -22.04 -0.44 0.78
C ASP A 12 -21.67 1.00 1.17
N LYS A 13 -22.25 2.00 0.51
CA LYS A 13 -21.97 3.42 0.71
C LYS A 13 -22.03 3.81 2.21
N GLY A 14 -20.95 4.40 2.70
CA GLY A 14 -20.79 4.81 4.10
C GLY A 14 -20.21 3.74 5.02
N ALA A 15 -19.93 2.54 4.50
CA ALA A 15 -19.17 1.53 5.24
C ALA A 15 -17.68 1.90 5.33
N THR A 16 -17.02 1.37 6.37
CA THR A 16 -15.57 1.48 6.54
C THR A 16 -14.94 0.09 6.54
N LEU A 17 -13.95 -0.11 5.68
CA LEU A 17 -13.15 -1.32 5.59
C LEU A 17 -11.78 -1.07 6.22
N TYR A 18 -11.41 -1.89 7.20
CA TYR A 18 -10.05 -1.98 7.73
C TYR A 18 -9.45 -3.31 7.28
N TRP A 19 -8.30 -3.27 6.60
CA TRP A 19 -7.63 -4.46 6.13
C TRP A 19 -6.13 -4.41 6.44
N ASP A 20 -5.71 -5.28 7.36
CA ASP A 20 -4.30 -5.48 7.68
C ASP A 20 -3.69 -6.56 6.78
N GLU A 21 -2.54 -6.23 6.18
CA GLU A 21 -1.75 -7.08 5.27
C GLU A 21 -2.57 -7.83 4.21
N PRO A 22 -3.30 -7.14 3.32
CA PRO A 22 -4.04 -7.80 2.24
C PRO A 22 -3.17 -8.72 1.36
N GLU A 23 -1.87 -8.45 1.26
CA GLU A 23 -0.88 -9.23 0.53
C GLU A 23 -0.60 -10.63 1.09
N ALA A 24 -0.80 -10.87 2.39
CA ALA A 24 -0.20 -12.00 3.11
C ALA A 24 -0.63 -13.39 2.58
N ASN A 25 -1.74 -13.46 1.83
CA ASN A 25 -2.24 -14.71 1.24
C ASN A 25 -2.69 -14.53 -0.21
N LEU A 26 -2.13 -13.55 -0.92
CA LEU A 26 -2.43 -13.29 -2.33
C LEU A 26 -1.26 -13.70 -3.22
N ASN A 27 -1.59 -14.29 -4.37
CA ASN A 27 -0.61 -14.40 -5.44
C ASN A 27 -0.26 -12.98 -5.92
N PRO A 28 1.04 -12.65 -6.11
CA PRO A 28 1.46 -11.35 -6.63
C PRO A 28 0.73 -10.92 -7.91
N SER A 29 0.39 -11.87 -8.79
CA SER A 29 -0.33 -11.59 -10.04
C SER A 29 -1.76 -11.08 -9.83
N LEU A 30 -2.34 -11.26 -8.64
CA LEU A 30 -3.69 -10.82 -8.28
C LEU A 30 -3.69 -9.47 -7.57
N MET A 31 -2.53 -8.95 -7.16
CA MET A 31 -2.45 -7.65 -6.48
C MET A 31 -3.06 -6.49 -7.28
N PRO A 32 -2.80 -6.37 -8.61
CA PRO A 32 -3.40 -5.29 -9.40
C PRO A 32 -4.93 -5.36 -9.38
N VAL A 33 -5.49 -6.57 -9.47
CA VAL A 33 -6.95 -6.79 -9.47
C VAL A 33 -7.56 -6.46 -8.11
N VAL A 34 -6.88 -6.82 -7.01
CA VAL A 34 -7.38 -6.50 -5.66
C VAL A 34 -7.38 -4.98 -5.44
N VAL A 35 -6.31 -4.29 -5.85
CA VAL A 35 -6.24 -2.83 -5.79
C VAL A 35 -7.34 -2.18 -6.63
N GLU A 36 -7.60 -2.68 -7.84
CA GLU A 36 -8.69 -2.18 -8.69
C GLU A 36 -10.05 -2.28 -8.00
N VAL A 37 -10.34 -3.42 -7.37
CA VAL A 37 -11.60 -3.62 -6.62
C VAL A 37 -11.69 -2.69 -5.42
N LEU A 38 -10.60 -2.49 -4.69
CA LEU A 38 -10.58 -1.57 -3.54
C LEU A 38 -10.84 -0.12 -3.98
N LEU A 39 -10.22 0.32 -5.08
CA LEU A 39 -10.50 1.63 -5.67
C LEU A 39 -11.94 1.73 -6.18
N ALA A 40 -12.53 0.64 -6.70
CA ALA A 40 -13.94 0.63 -7.09
C ALA A 40 -14.89 0.79 -5.90
N LEU A 41 -14.59 0.14 -4.77
CA LEU A 41 -15.35 0.30 -3.54
C LEU A 41 -15.24 1.72 -2.98
N GLU A 42 -14.05 2.31 -3.04
CA GLU A 42 -13.83 3.71 -2.65
C GLU A 42 -14.71 4.67 -3.47
N ARG A 43 -14.79 4.49 -4.79
CA ARG A 43 -15.67 5.29 -5.67
C ARG A 43 -17.16 5.16 -5.34
N ILE A 44 -17.59 4.05 -4.75
CA ILE A 44 -18.98 3.82 -4.32
C ILE A 44 -19.26 4.48 -2.96
N GLY A 45 -18.22 5.01 -2.30
CA GLY A 45 -18.31 5.72 -1.02
C GLY A 45 -17.99 4.85 0.18
N VAL A 46 -17.24 3.75 -0.01
CA VAL A 46 -16.66 2.97 1.08
C VAL A 46 -15.35 3.60 1.52
N GLN A 47 -15.18 3.88 2.80
CA GLN A 47 -13.89 4.35 3.33
C GLN A 47 -12.97 3.15 3.59
N ILE A 48 -11.75 3.18 3.09
CA ILE A 48 -10.83 2.04 3.16
C ILE A 48 -9.54 2.45 3.87
N PHE A 49 -9.15 1.66 4.87
CA PHE A 49 -7.88 1.77 5.58
C PHE A 49 -7.11 0.47 5.41
N ILE A 50 -5.87 0.59 4.94
CA ILE A 50 -4.99 -0.56 4.69
C ILE A 50 -3.70 -0.37 5.45
N ALA A 51 -3.31 -1.39 6.19
CA ALA A 51 -1.96 -1.54 6.70
C ALA A 51 -1.23 -2.57 5.83
N THR A 52 -0.03 -2.22 5.37
CA THR A 52 0.73 -3.06 4.44
C THR A 52 2.22 -2.82 4.64
N HIS A 53 3.00 -3.87 4.43
CA HIS A 53 4.46 -3.80 4.32
C HIS A 53 4.93 -4.04 2.87
N SER A 54 4.01 -4.28 1.94
CA SER A 54 4.28 -4.57 0.53
C SER A 54 4.40 -3.29 -0.30
N TYR A 55 5.61 -3.03 -0.80
CA TYR A 55 5.84 -2.01 -1.83
C TYR A 55 5.01 -2.26 -3.08
N VAL A 56 4.77 -3.52 -3.47
CA VAL A 56 4.00 -3.86 -4.67
C VAL A 56 2.58 -3.34 -4.55
N ILE A 57 1.90 -3.59 -3.42
CA ILE A 57 0.54 -3.08 -3.19
C ILE A 57 0.53 -1.55 -3.19
N ILE A 58 1.49 -0.93 -2.51
CA ILE A 58 1.59 0.54 -2.46
C ILE A 58 1.77 1.11 -3.87
N LYS A 59 2.60 0.47 -4.70
CA LYS A 59 2.88 0.91 -6.06
C LYS A 59 1.68 0.72 -6.98
N GLU A 60 0.97 -0.38 -6.87
CA GLU A 60 -0.29 -0.60 -7.58
C GLU A 60 -1.32 0.49 -7.25
N PHE A 61 -1.44 0.86 -5.97
CA PHE A 61 -2.29 1.99 -5.58
C PHE A 61 -1.85 3.31 -6.21
N GLU A 62 -0.55 3.59 -6.25
CA GLU A 62 -0.04 4.80 -6.92
C GLU A 62 -0.29 4.82 -8.43
N LEU A 63 -0.18 3.67 -9.11
CA LEU A 63 -0.34 3.57 -10.55
C LEU A 63 -1.80 3.62 -11.00
N GLN A 64 -2.71 3.06 -10.20
CA GLN A 64 -4.13 2.92 -10.55
C GLN A 64 -5.02 4.01 -9.97
N ARG A 65 -4.55 4.78 -8.97
CA ARG A 65 -5.35 5.86 -8.37
C ARG A 65 -5.67 6.96 -9.38
N ASP A 66 -6.87 7.52 -9.26
CA ASP A 66 -7.27 8.75 -9.94
C ASP A 66 -6.98 9.98 -9.04
N THR A 67 -7.60 11.12 -9.37
CA THR A 67 -7.40 12.40 -8.71
C THR A 67 -7.97 12.44 -7.27
N HIS A 68 -7.05 12.42 -6.30
CA HIS A 68 -7.11 13.07 -4.96
C HIS A 68 -7.80 12.42 -3.74
N SER A 69 -8.25 11.15 -3.74
CA SER A 69 -8.86 10.57 -2.53
C SER A 69 -7.92 9.82 -1.57
N MET A 70 -6.67 9.58 -1.96
CA MET A 70 -5.74 8.74 -1.18
C MET A 70 -4.67 9.55 -0.44
N CYS A 71 -4.37 9.14 0.79
CA CYS A 71 -3.17 9.56 1.50
C CYS A 71 -2.52 8.37 2.19
N PHE A 72 -1.22 8.48 2.37
CA PHE A 72 -0.38 7.50 3.01
C PHE A 72 0.07 8.00 4.37
N PHE A 73 0.29 7.07 5.28
CA PHE A 73 0.77 7.31 6.63
C PHE A 73 1.94 6.38 6.90
N THR A 74 3.02 6.95 7.43
CA THR A 74 4.18 6.18 7.87
C THR A 74 4.43 6.47 9.34
N PHE A 75 4.71 5.40 10.09
CA PHE A 75 5.04 5.47 11.49
C PHE A 75 6.50 5.09 11.66
N TYR A 76 7.26 5.91 12.38
CA TYR A 76 8.65 5.67 12.67
C TYR A 76 8.98 6.11 14.10
N LYS A 77 10.09 5.61 14.62
CA LYS A 77 10.60 6.02 15.93
C LYS A 77 11.71 7.05 15.73
N ASP A 78 11.69 8.12 16.51
CA ASP A 78 12.82 9.06 16.59
C ASP A 78 13.90 8.56 17.56
N ASP A 79 14.98 9.32 17.69
CA ASP A 79 16.13 8.99 18.55
C ASP A 79 15.75 8.87 20.04
N ASN A 80 14.59 9.41 20.45
CA ASN A 80 14.07 9.35 21.80
C ASN A 80 13.07 8.19 22.01
N ASP A 81 13.01 7.24 21.07
CA ASP A 81 12.05 6.11 21.03
C ASP A 81 10.58 6.54 20.96
N SER A 82 10.30 7.80 20.58
CA SER A 82 8.94 8.31 20.46
C SER A 82 8.38 8.06 19.06
N VAL A 83 7.11 7.67 18.97
CA VAL A 83 6.45 7.35 17.70
C VAL A 83 6.05 8.64 16.99
N GLN A 84 6.62 8.85 15.81
CA GLN A 84 6.35 9.96 14.91
C GLN A 84 5.49 9.50 13.73
N LEU A 85 4.70 10.43 13.19
CA LEU A 85 3.83 10.22 12.03
C LEU A 85 4.25 11.14 10.88
N ASN A 86 4.45 10.56 9.69
CA ASN A 86 4.52 11.32 8.45
C ASN A 86 3.33 10.95 7.56
N LYS A 87 2.59 11.98 7.13
CA LYS A 87 1.45 11.88 6.22
C LYS A 87 1.81 12.55 4.88
N SER A 88 1.57 11.85 3.78
CA SER A 88 1.75 12.40 2.44
C SER A 88 0.71 11.84 1.47
N GLN A 89 0.38 12.60 0.42
CA GLN A 89 -0.43 12.11 -0.71
C GLN A 89 0.40 11.43 -1.80
N VAL A 90 1.72 11.64 -1.79
CA VAL A 90 2.69 11.07 -2.74
C VAL A 90 3.62 10.13 -1.99
N TYR A 91 3.77 8.90 -2.44
CA TYR A 91 4.58 7.90 -1.72
C TYR A 91 6.04 8.34 -1.57
N HIS A 92 6.62 8.93 -2.62
CA HIS A 92 8.01 9.39 -2.61
C HIS A 92 8.31 10.45 -1.53
N ASN A 93 7.30 11.16 -1.05
CA ASN A 93 7.46 12.17 0.01
C ASN A 93 7.32 11.56 1.43
N LEU A 94 7.03 10.26 1.54
CA LEU A 94 7.00 9.56 2.83
C LEU A 94 8.44 9.24 3.24
N ILE A 95 9.04 10.15 4.00
CA ILE A 95 10.37 9.98 4.57
C ILE A 95 10.28 10.29 6.05
N PRO A 96 10.75 9.40 6.94
CA PRO A 96 11.42 8.13 6.68
C PRO A 96 10.46 6.97 6.31
N ASN A 97 10.94 6.00 5.53
CA ASN A 97 10.14 4.87 5.05
C ASN A 97 10.97 3.59 4.88
N LYS A 98 10.89 2.71 5.88
CA LYS A 98 11.62 1.44 5.93
C LYS A 98 11.31 0.49 4.76
N ILE A 99 10.11 0.58 4.19
CA ILE A 99 9.74 -0.22 3.03
C ILE A 99 10.58 0.23 1.85
N SER A 100 10.62 1.55 1.57
CA SER A 100 11.45 2.10 0.50
C SER A 100 12.93 1.78 0.69
N ASP A 101 13.45 1.91 1.92
CA ASP A 101 14.85 1.63 2.22
C ASP A 101 15.23 0.17 1.91
N ALA A 102 14.36 -0.78 2.27
CA ALA A 102 14.58 -2.20 2.01
C ALA A 102 14.58 -2.51 0.51
N PHE A 103 13.69 -1.87 -0.27
CA PHE A 103 13.63 -2.03 -1.72
C PHE A 103 14.85 -1.43 -2.43
N THR A 104 15.26 -0.21 -2.08
CA THR A 104 16.46 0.43 -2.63
C THR A 104 17.69 -0.45 -2.40
N ARG A 105 17.86 -0.99 -1.20
CA ARG A 105 18.98 -1.89 -0.87
C ARG A 105 19.02 -3.13 -1.77
N ILE A 106 17.88 -3.76 -2.06
CA ILE A 106 17.82 -4.94 -2.94
C ILE A 106 18.19 -4.55 -4.37
N TYR A 107 17.64 -3.43 -4.85
CA TYR A 107 17.88 -2.94 -6.21
C TYR A 107 19.36 -2.59 -6.44
N ASP A 108 19.99 -1.93 -5.47
CA ASP A 108 21.42 -1.59 -5.54
C ASP A 108 22.29 -2.86 -5.63
N LEU A 109 21.99 -3.89 -4.83
CA LEU A 109 22.70 -5.17 -4.87
C LEU A 109 22.55 -5.88 -6.22
N GLU A 110 21.39 -5.81 -6.86
CA GLU A 110 21.17 -6.39 -8.19
C GLU A 110 22.00 -5.66 -9.27
N ILE A 111 22.09 -4.33 -9.19
CA ILE A 111 22.91 -3.52 -10.10
C ILE A 111 24.39 -3.89 -9.95
N GLU A 112 24.89 -3.97 -8.72
CA GLU A 112 26.28 -4.35 -8.44
C GLU A 112 26.62 -5.72 -9.06
N GLN A 113 25.76 -6.72 -8.84
CA GLN A 113 25.94 -8.05 -9.44
C GLN A 113 25.90 -8.03 -10.98
N ALA A 114 25.04 -7.21 -11.59
CA ALA A 114 24.95 -7.08 -13.03
C ALA A 114 26.17 -6.38 -13.64
N MET A 115 26.82 -5.48 -12.89
CA MET A 115 28.05 -4.79 -13.28
C MET A 115 29.30 -5.67 -13.11
N GLU A 116 29.34 -6.54 -12.11
CA GLU A 116 30.45 -7.50 -11.89
C GLU A 116 30.46 -8.68 -12.88
N ASN A 117 29.29 -9.07 -13.40
CA ASN A 117 29.17 -10.15 -14.40
C ASN A 117 29.38 -9.69 -15.86
N LYS A 118 30.03 -8.53 -16.07
CA LYS A 118 30.39 -7.96 -17.37
C LYS A 118 31.91 -7.84 -17.51
#